data_AF-A0A955JM88-F1
#
_entry.id   AF-A0A955JM88-F1
#
_cell.length_a   1.000
_cell.length_b   1.000
_cell.length_c   1.000
_cell.angle_alpha   90.00
_cell.angle_beta   90.00
_cell.angle_gamma   90.00
#
_symmetry.space_group_name_H-M   'P 1'
#
loop_
_entity.id
_entity.type
_entity.pdbx_description
1 polymer ?
#
loop_
_entity_poly.entity_id
_entity_poly.type
_entity_poly.pdbx_seq_one_letter_code
_entity_poly.pdbx_strand_id
1 'polypeptide(L)'
;RSQLSNILMAICSQRLVPSIGGGRVAAAEIMVATPAVRNIIREGKTHQLDAVIQTGAEYGMQSMDKTLVSLIHAGTISYDEARNYAVDIEELDRLMRG
;
A
#
# COMPACT_ATOMS: atom_id res chain seq x y z
N ARG A 1 17.66 6.52 12.98
CA ARG A 1 16.24 6.07 12.98
C ARG A 1 15.37 6.80 14.03
N SER A 2 15.91 7.17 15.20
CA SER A 2 15.17 7.92 16.24
C SER A 2 14.56 9.25 15.77
N GLN A 3 15.33 10.12 15.10
CA GLN A 3 14.80 11.39 14.57
C GLN A 3 13.63 11.18 13.59
N LEU A 4 13.80 10.30 12.59
CA LEU A 4 12.75 9.97 11.62
C LEU A 4 11.47 9.48 12.32
N SER A 5 11.59 8.56 13.29
CA SER A 5 10.42 8.06 14.04
C SER A 5 9.69 9.14 14.84
N ASN A 6 10.35 10.27 15.16
CA ASN A 6 9.73 11.37 15.90
C ASN A 6 9.08 12.39 14.96
N ILE A 7 9.67 12.67 13.79
CA ILE A 7 9.18 13.73 12.88
C ILE A 7 8.25 13.23 11.78
N LEU A 8 8.32 11.94 11.42
CA LEU A 8 7.50 11.38 10.35
C LEU A 8 6.02 11.51 10.70
N MET A 9 5.20 11.98 9.76
CA MET A 9 3.74 12.10 9.93
C MET A 9 3.00 11.03 9.16
N ALA A 10 3.34 10.85 7.89
CA ALA A 10 2.83 9.82 7.02
C ALA A 10 3.78 9.59 5.85
N ILE A 11 3.62 8.47 5.15
CA ILE A 11 4.24 8.16 3.87
C ILE A 11 3.11 7.90 2.87
N CYS A 12 3.24 8.49 1.69
CA CYS A 12 2.43 8.19 0.52
C CYS A 12 3.38 7.68 -0.57
N SER A 13 3.22 6.42 -0.95
CA SER A 13 4.00 5.77 -2.01
C SER A 13 3.09 5.55 -3.21
N GLN A 14 3.47 6.09 -4.37
CA GLN A 14 2.61 6.09 -5.56
C GLN A 14 3.27 5.32 -6.72
N ARG A 15 2.47 4.55 -7.45
CA ARG A 15 2.83 3.89 -8.70
C ARG A 15 1.81 4.29 -9.76
N LEU A 16 2.30 4.75 -10.91
CA LEU A 16 1.43 5.03 -12.05
C LEU A 16 1.22 3.74 -12.84
N VAL A 17 -0.01 3.24 -12.89
CA VAL A 17 -0.36 1.99 -13.57
C VAL A 17 -1.08 2.32 -14.88
N PRO A 18 -0.77 1.64 -15.99
CA PRO A 18 -1.52 1.81 -17.24
C PRO A 18 -3.02 1.57 -17.03
N SER A 19 -3.84 2.50 -17.51
CA SER A 19 -5.31 2.39 -17.42
C SER A 19 -5.87 1.70 -18.66
N ILE A 20 -6.96 0.96 -18.48
CA ILE A 20 -7.80 0.49 -19.58
C ILE A 20 -8.34 1.73 -20.31
N GLY A 21 -8.28 1.73 -21.64
CA GLY A 21 -8.68 2.88 -22.47
C GLY A 21 -7.58 3.94 -22.66
N GLY A 22 -6.39 3.74 -22.09
CA GLY A 22 -5.24 4.63 -22.25
C GLY A 22 -5.01 5.58 -21.07
N GLY A 23 -3.83 6.20 -21.04
CA GLY A 23 -3.39 6.99 -19.90
C GLY A 23 -2.88 6.14 -18.73
N ARG A 24 -2.77 6.75 -17.54
CA ARG A 24 -2.29 6.09 -16.32
C ARG A 24 -3.11 6.54 -15.12
N VAL A 25 -3.31 5.64 -14.17
CA VAL A 25 -3.93 5.92 -12.87
C VAL A 25 -2.90 5.76 -11.75
N ALA A 26 -3.00 6.59 -10.71
CA ALA A 26 -2.15 6.45 -9.54
C ALA A 26 -2.71 5.38 -8.58
N ALA A 27 -1.97 4.30 -8.41
CA ALA A 27 -2.14 3.41 -7.26
C ALA A 27 -1.28 3.93 -6.11
N ALA A 28 -1.86 4.11 -4.94
CA ALA A 28 -1.21 4.68 -3.78
C ALA A 28 -1.25 3.73 -2.58
N GLU A 29 -0.13 3.66 -1.87
CA GLU A 29 -0.01 3.10 -0.54
C GLU A 29 0.18 4.24 0.47
N ILE A 30 -0.55 4.17 1.57
CA ILE A 30 -0.56 5.19 2.61
C ILE A 30 -0.26 4.54 3.94
N MET A 31 0.77 5.05 4.62
CA MET A 31 1.13 4.67 5.99
C MET A 31 1.12 5.92 6.87
N VAL A 32 0.36 5.90 7.96
CA VAL A 32 0.33 6.98 8.95
C VAL A 32 1.26 6.64 10.12
N ALA A 33 2.03 7.61 10.61
CA ALA A 33 3.01 7.39 11.68
C ALA A 33 2.35 7.34 13.07
N THR A 34 1.61 6.25 13.33
CA THR A 34 1.04 5.92 14.65
C THR A 34 2.13 5.56 15.66
N PRO A 35 1.85 5.55 16.98
CA PRO A 35 2.83 5.12 17.99
C PRO A 35 3.45 3.74 17.70
N ALA A 36 2.66 2.79 17.19
CA ALA A 36 3.13 1.46 16.80
C ALA A 36 4.13 1.52 15.63
N VAL A 37 3.79 2.23 14.54
CA VAL A 37 4.68 2.44 13.39
C VAL A 37 5.98 3.12 13.82
N ARG A 38 5.91 4.14 14.67
CA ARG A 38 7.09 4.85 15.20
C ARG A 38 7.99 3.91 16.00
N ASN A 39 7.41 3.01 16.80
CA ASN A 39 8.18 2.02 17.54
C ASN A 39 8.89 1.04 16.59
N ILE A 40 8.17 0.53 15.58
CA ILE A 40 8.74 -0.34 14.55
C ILE A 40 9.93 0.33 13.83
N ILE A 41 9.81 1.61 13.48
CA ILE A 41 10.90 2.38 12.85
C ILE A 41 12.10 2.53 13.81
N ARG A 42 11.85 2.79 15.09
CA ARG A 42 12.88 2.97 16.13
C ARG A 42 13.68 1.68 16.36
N GLU A 43 12.98 0.55 16.42
CA GLU A 43 13.56 -0.79 16.59
C GLU A 43 14.16 -1.36 15.30
N GLY A 44 13.91 -0.73 14.15
CA GLY A 44 14.42 -1.16 12.84
C GLY A 44 13.72 -2.39 12.26
N LYS A 45 12.56 -2.78 12.80
CA LYS A 45 11.79 -3.97 12.39
C LYS A 45 10.88 -3.68 11.18
N THR A 46 11.41 -3.03 10.15
CA THR A 46 10.61 -2.48 9.04
C THR A 46 9.78 -3.51 8.27
N HIS A 47 10.15 -4.79 8.30
CA HIS A 47 9.37 -5.90 7.74
C HIS A 47 7.98 -6.06 8.40
N GLN A 48 7.75 -5.48 9.58
CA GLN A 48 6.44 -5.50 10.24
C GLN A 48 5.50 -4.40 9.75
N LEU A 49 6.00 -3.43 8.98
CA LEU A 49 5.19 -2.28 8.54
C LEU A 49 4.07 -2.71 7.60
N ASP A 50 4.29 -3.71 6.73
CA ASP A 50 3.28 -4.18 5.77
C ASP A 50 2.03 -4.69 6.49
N ALA A 51 2.21 -5.53 7.52
CA ALA A 51 1.11 -6.03 8.34
C ALA A 51 0.39 -4.91 9.11
N VAL A 52 1.11 -3.88 9.56
CA VAL A 52 0.51 -2.72 10.23
C VAL A 52 -0.28 -1.86 9.24
N ILE A 53 0.20 -1.68 8.01
CA ILE A 53 -0.53 -0.95 6.96
C ILE A 53 -1.82 -1.69 6.59
N GLN A 54 -1.75 -3.02 6.42
CA GLN A 54 -2.90 -3.87 6.07
C GLN A 54 -4.02 -3.79 7.12
N THR A 55 -3.66 -3.72 8.41
CA THR A 55 -4.61 -3.65 9.52
C THR A 55 -4.97 -2.22 9.94
N GLY A 56 -4.23 -1.22 9.47
CA GLY A 56 -4.33 0.19 9.86
C GLY A 56 -5.41 1.01 9.15
N ALA A 57 -6.42 0.37 8.53
CA ALA A 57 -7.45 1.05 7.75
C ALA A 57 -8.22 2.12 8.56
N GLU A 58 -8.41 1.89 9.87
CA GLU A 58 -9.06 2.86 10.78
C GLU A 58 -8.28 4.18 10.89
N TYR A 59 -6.96 4.16 10.67
CA TYR A 59 -6.10 5.33 10.65
C TYR A 59 -5.96 5.94 9.24
N GLY A 60 -6.76 5.48 8.27
CA GLY A 60 -6.66 5.88 6.88
C GLY A 60 -5.46 5.27 6.14
N MET A 61 -4.86 4.20 6.67
CA MET A 61 -3.83 3.47 5.94
C MET A 61 -4.43 2.61 4.83
N GLN A 62 -3.63 2.39 3.80
CA GLN A 62 -4.03 1.63 2.63
C GLN A 62 -2.80 0.96 2.03
N SER A 63 -2.82 -0.37 1.89
CA SER A 63 -1.73 -1.09 1.22
C SER A 63 -1.81 -0.94 -0.30
N MET A 64 -0.67 -1.03 -0.98
CA MET A 64 -0.62 -0.98 -2.45
C MET A 64 -1.54 -2.03 -3.08
N ASP A 65 -1.48 -3.28 -2.60
CA ASP A 65 -2.23 -4.40 -3.20
C ASP A 65 -3.74 -4.19 -3.06
N LYS A 66 -4.22 -3.66 -1.93
CA LYS A 66 -5.64 -3.30 -1.76
C LYS A 66 -6.08 -2.18 -2.70
N THR A 67 -5.20 -1.21 -2.97
CA THR A 67 -5.46 -0.17 -3.98
C THR A 67 -5.57 -0.74 -5.37
N LEU A 68 -4.66 -1.64 -5.75
CA LEU A 68 -4.68 -2.30 -7.05
C LEU A 68 -5.95 -3.14 -7.24
N VAL A 69 -6.35 -3.92 -6.24
CA VAL A 69 -7.62 -4.68 -6.25
C VAL A 69 -8.82 -3.75 -6.42
N SER A 70 -8.83 -2.61 -5.71
CA SER A 70 -9.90 -1.62 -5.85
C SER A 70 -9.98 -1.05 -7.27
N LEU A 71 -8.83 -0.78 -7.90
CA LEU A 71 -8.75 -0.29 -9.28
C LEU A 71 -9.15 -1.35 -10.31
N ILE A 72 -8.86 -2.64 -10.06
CA ILE A 72 -9.34 -3.75 -10.88
C ILE A 72 -10.86 -3.84 -10.80
N HIS A 73 -11.43 -3.84 -9.59
CA HIS A 73 -12.88 -3.92 -9.38
C HIS A 73 -13.62 -2.72 -9.98
N ALA A 74 -12.98 -1.55 -10.01
CA ALA A 74 -13.50 -0.37 -10.70
C ALA A 74 -13.36 -0.43 -12.24
N GLY A 75 -12.77 -1.48 -12.79
CA GLY A 75 -12.53 -1.62 -14.24
C GLY A 75 -11.53 -0.61 -14.79
N THR A 76 -10.69 -0.02 -13.94
CA THR A 76 -9.73 1.03 -14.34
C THR A 76 -8.42 0.42 -14.84
N ILE A 77 -7.97 -0.69 -14.26
CA ILE A 77 -6.76 -1.41 -14.67
C ILE A 77 -7.08 -2.89 -14.87
N SER A 78 -6.27 -3.60 -15.67
CA SER A 78 -6.39 -5.06 -15.79
C SER A 78 -5.68 -5.77 -14.63
N TYR A 79 -6.07 -7.01 -14.36
CA TYR A 79 -5.40 -7.86 -13.38
C TYR A 79 -3.93 -8.14 -13.76
N ASP A 80 -3.65 -8.34 -15.05
CA ASP A 80 -2.29 -8.56 -15.53
C ASP A 80 -1.40 -7.34 -15.29
N GLU A 81 -1.91 -6.13 -15.52
CA GLU A 81 -1.18 -4.90 -15.19
C GLU A 81 -0.99 -4.78 -13.69
N ALA A 82 -2.03 -5.00 -12.88
CA ALA A 82 -1.92 -4.94 -11.43
C ALA A 82 -0.82 -5.86 -10.87
N ARG A 83 -0.65 -7.09 -11.41
CA ARG A 83 0.42 -8.01 -11.02
C ARG A 83 1.82 -7.45 -11.22
N ASN A 84 2.05 -6.65 -12.27
CA ASN A 84 3.34 -6.02 -12.52
C ASN A 84 3.68 -4.92 -11.50
N TYR A 85 2.67 -4.39 -10.81
CA TYR A 85 2.80 -3.31 -9.84
C TYR A 85 2.44 -3.71 -8.42
N ALA A 86 2.16 -4.99 -8.15
CA ALA A 86 1.92 -5.51 -6.81
C ALA A 86 3.17 -5.40 -5.93
N VAL A 87 2.98 -5.31 -4.62
CA VAL A 87 4.06 -5.49 -3.65
C VAL A 87 4.20 -6.97 -3.32
N ASP A 88 3.07 -7.64 -3.08
CA ASP A 88 3.00 -9.08 -2.88
C ASP A 88 1.91 -9.67 -3.79
N ILE A 89 2.34 -10.52 -4.74
CA ILE A 89 1.45 -11.14 -5.73
C ILE A 89 0.51 -12.15 -5.04
N GLU A 90 0.98 -12.85 -4.01
CA GLU A 90 0.14 -13.83 -3.29
C GLU A 90 -0.97 -13.12 -2.51
N GLU A 91 -0.65 -11.98 -1.89
CA GLU A 91 -1.64 -11.14 -1.21
C GLU A 91 -2.64 -10.53 -2.20
N LEU A 92 -2.18 -10.01 -3.34
CA LEU A 92 -3.05 -9.55 -4.42
C LEU A 92 -4.05 -10.63 -4.84
N ASP A 93 -3.55 -11.86 -5.08
CA ASP A 93 -4.37 -13.00 -5.49
C ASP A 93 -5.36 -13.41 -4.41
N ARG A 94 -4.96 -13.35 -3.13
CA ARG A 94 -5.83 -13.62 -1.99
C ARG A 94 -6.95 -12.59 -1.89
N LEU A 95 -6.64 -11.31 -2.04
CA LEU A 95 -7.60 -10.20 -1.99
C LEU A 95 -8.57 -10.21 -3.18
N MET A 96 -8.15 -10.72 -4.35
CA MET A 96 -9.03 -10.88 -5.51
C MET A 96 -10.05 -12.02 -5.37
N ARG A 97 -9.78 -13.00 -4.50
CA ARG A 97 -10.67 -14.16 -4.27
C ARG A 97 -11.73 -13.93 -3.20
N GLY A 98 -11.51 -12.96 -2.32
CA GLY A 98 -12.42 -12.60 -1.22
C GLY A 98 -13.41 -11.52 -1.64
#